data_AF-A0A4P6KIV9-F1
#
_entry.id   AF-A0A4P6KIV9-F1
#
_cell.length_a   1.000
_cell.length_b   1.000
_cell.length_c   1.000
_cell.angle_alpha   90.00
_cell.angle_beta   90.00
_cell.angle_gamma   90.00
#
_symmetry.space_group_name_H-M   'P 1'
#
loop_
_entity.id
_entity.type
_entity.pdbx_description
1 polymer ?
#
loop_
_entity_poly.entity_id
_entity_poly.type
_entity_poly.pdbx_seq_one_letter_code
_entity_poly.pdbx_strand_id
1 'polypeptide(L)'
;MSDAPENSQQPDPDRSPPSAPPRPAADPNAEPFSEPAEPQLVEPEPSSEAPAGLAPSPGLEPPTGIQPPADLPPPQGYAPPQGYAPPQGYAPPQGYQAPPQGYEAPPQGYDAPPQGYEAPPQGYAPPGPQAPQRRGGLPTGAIIGIVAGAVVLLLLLVGGVFGIGSLISRGASEPLSPQTGSGAATPSAAVEEFLHALADGDAATASALAGGTSSDRLLSAEVLAESNALAPISNIEVTADADPRGDYDVLVSATFDVGEQTVQRDFRVWETYEDGWELSDGLMYLSLSGFDGLGLTVNGVDPDEDHATIFPGAYRLELGEDAFRLDSDDDVFVLASDDDLMTMYELRPALTEDATETFRSLVRASLEECLAMTALTTPCGLDVSEELSDGSVPVPDTAQRTLTAEGDATLKTLEPTSSYDTPSLVSTHDFIRIATSIEADLNGERLSGELLFGGDLRRPYVDFADEQPVVVWE
;
A
#
# COMPACT_ATOMS: atom_id res chain seq x y z
N MET A 1 -6.42 73.72 -16.26
CA MET A 1 -7.65 73.09 -15.74
C MET A 1 -7.21 71.73 -15.24
N SER A 2 -6.38 71.61 -14.20
CA SER A 2 -6.52 72.09 -12.80
C SER A 2 -7.57 71.30 -12.02
N ASP A 3 -7.03 70.70 -10.96
CA ASP A 3 -7.63 70.27 -9.70
C ASP A 3 -8.00 68.79 -9.47
N ALA A 4 -7.57 68.40 -8.27
CA ALA A 4 -7.51 67.09 -7.64
C ALA A 4 -8.70 66.93 -6.66
N PRO A 5 -8.63 66.11 -5.59
CA PRO A 5 -9.45 64.92 -5.39
C PRO A 5 -10.54 65.08 -4.32
N GLU A 6 -11.61 64.27 -4.39
CA GLU A 6 -12.71 64.31 -3.42
C GLU A 6 -12.62 63.15 -2.40
N ASN A 7 -12.15 63.55 -1.22
CA ASN A 7 -12.53 63.22 0.16
C ASN A 7 -13.27 61.90 0.51
N SER A 8 -12.67 61.22 1.50
CA SER A 8 -13.15 60.06 2.25
C SER A 8 -14.42 60.36 3.06
N GLN A 9 -15.43 59.48 2.97
CA GLN A 9 -16.56 59.46 3.90
C GLN A 9 -16.20 58.62 5.13
N GLN A 10 -16.23 59.27 6.29
CA GLN A 10 -16.05 58.72 7.62
C GLN A 10 -17.36 58.05 8.10
N PRO A 11 -17.34 56.89 8.76
CA PRO A 11 -18.55 56.24 9.26
C PRO A 11 -19.05 56.86 10.59
N ASP A 12 -20.38 56.84 10.70
CA ASP A 12 -21.27 57.33 11.75
C ASP A 12 -21.07 56.60 13.10
N PRO A 13 -20.87 57.28 14.24
CA PRO A 13 -20.52 56.62 15.51
C PRO A 13 -21.70 56.11 16.36
N ASP A 14 -22.93 56.04 15.83
CA ASP A 14 -24.12 55.81 16.67
C ASP A 14 -24.99 54.60 16.27
N ARG A 15 -24.40 53.41 16.16
CA ARG A 15 -25.16 52.14 16.10
C ARG A 15 -24.64 51.09 17.07
N SER A 16 -25.32 50.96 18.20
CA SER A 16 -25.23 49.83 19.12
C SER A 16 -25.67 48.51 18.45
N PRO A 17 -25.00 47.38 18.71
CA PRO A 17 -25.39 46.07 18.21
C PRO A 17 -26.63 45.50 18.95
N PRO A 18 -27.44 44.63 18.31
CA PRO A 18 -28.66 44.08 18.89
C PRO A 18 -28.38 43.01 19.97
N SER A 19 -29.17 43.08 21.05
CA SER A 19 -29.13 42.15 22.19
C SER A 19 -29.57 40.72 21.84
N ALA A 20 -28.86 39.74 22.39
CA ALA A 20 -29.18 38.31 22.30
C ALA A 20 -30.50 37.94 23.01
N PRO A 21 -31.23 36.90 22.54
CA PRO A 21 -32.52 36.51 23.11
C PRO A 21 -32.36 35.84 24.50
N PRO A 22 -33.38 35.95 25.37
CA PRO A 22 -33.33 35.40 26.73
C PRO A 22 -33.45 33.87 26.75
N ARG A 23 -32.70 33.23 27.63
CA ARG A 23 -32.74 31.77 27.87
C ARG A 23 -34.07 31.36 28.54
N PRO A 24 -34.63 30.17 28.22
CA PRO A 24 -35.85 29.67 28.87
C PRO A 24 -35.63 29.41 30.36
N ALA A 25 -36.66 29.66 31.16
CA ALA A 25 -36.68 29.35 32.59
C ALA A 25 -36.76 27.82 32.83
N ALA A 26 -35.99 27.33 33.80
CA ALA A 26 -35.94 25.93 34.18
C ALA A 26 -37.25 25.45 34.83
N ASP A 27 -37.71 24.25 34.45
CA ASP A 27 -38.88 23.57 35.01
C ASP A 27 -38.54 23.02 36.42
N PRO A 28 -39.30 23.40 37.47
CA PRO A 28 -39.02 22.97 38.84
C PRO A 28 -39.45 21.53 39.18
N ASN A 29 -39.94 20.73 38.22
CA ASN A 29 -40.36 19.34 38.43
C ASN A 29 -39.57 18.29 37.61
N ALA A 30 -38.38 18.62 37.11
CA ALA A 30 -37.49 17.61 36.54
C ALA A 30 -36.84 16.75 37.66
N GLU A 31 -37.08 15.44 37.64
CA GLU A 31 -36.36 14.49 38.51
C GLU A 31 -34.87 14.49 38.19
N PRO A 32 -33.98 14.31 39.19
CA PRO A 32 -32.54 14.35 38.95
C PRO A 32 -32.12 13.15 38.10
N PHE A 33 -31.63 13.42 36.90
CA PHE A 33 -30.90 12.46 36.10
C PHE A 33 -29.68 11.99 36.91
N SER A 34 -29.57 10.68 37.08
CA SER A 34 -28.36 10.03 37.59
C SER A 34 -27.39 9.89 36.43
N GLU A 35 -26.27 10.62 36.47
CA GLU A 35 -25.14 10.44 35.54
C GLU A 35 -24.54 9.03 35.69
N PRO A 36 -24.15 8.36 34.59
CA PRO A 36 -23.19 7.26 34.65
C PRO A 36 -21.84 7.80 35.12
N ALA A 37 -21.25 7.19 36.13
CA ALA A 37 -19.93 7.55 36.64
C ALA A 37 -18.84 7.32 35.58
N GLU A 38 -18.07 8.36 35.27
CA GLU A 38 -16.81 8.26 34.54
C GLU A 38 -15.80 7.40 35.33
N PRO A 39 -15.04 6.50 34.67
CA PRO A 39 -13.96 5.79 35.34
C PRO A 39 -12.80 6.76 35.63
N GLN A 40 -12.51 6.94 36.91
CA GLN A 40 -11.35 7.70 37.40
C GLN A 40 -10.05 7.01 36.95
N LEU A 41 -9.25 7.70 36.13
CA LEU A 41 -7.85 7.37 35.90
C LEU A 41 -7.08 7.57 37.21
N VAL A 42 -6.61 6.48 37.81
CA VAL A 42 -5.73 6.50 38.97
C VAL A 42 -4.29 6.61 38.47
N GLU A 43 -3.64 7.75 38.68
CA GLU A 43 -2.19 7.90 38.58
C GLU A 43 -1.50 7.07 39.69
N PRO A 44 -0.54 6.18 39.37
CA PRO A 44 0.26 5.54 40.41
C PRO A 44 1.40 6.46 40.88
N GLU A 45 1.51 6.64 42.19
CA GLU A 45 2.63 7.34 42.85
C GLU A 45 3.98 6.61 42.65
N PRO A 46 5.12 7.34 42.59
CA PRO A 46 6.42 6.74 42.33
C PRO A 46 6.97 6.06 43.60
N SER A 47 6.82 4.74 43.69
CA SER A 47 7.49 3.94 44.72
C SER A 47 8.90 3.56 44.27
N SER A 48 9.90 4.11 44.97
CA SER A 48 11.30 3.71 44.90
C SER A 48 11.52 2.41 45.69
N GLU A 49 11.57 1.25 45.02
CA GLU A 49 12.31 0.07 45.50
C GLU A 49 12.45 -0.97 44.38
N ALA A 50 13.69 -1.37 44.09
CA ALA A 50 14.01 -2.38 43.07
C ALA A 50 13.87 -3.80 43.65
N PRO A 51 13.15 -4.73 42.99
CA PRO A 51 13.10 -6.12 43.45
C PRO A 51 14.37 -6.88 43.05
N ALA A 52 14.94 -7.56 44.04
CA ALA A 52 16.10 -8.43 43.91
C ALA A 52 15.71 -9.84 43.41
N GLY A 53 16.56 -10.42 42.56
CA GLY A 53 16.82 -11.86 42.54
C GLY A 53 16.05 -12.71 41.52
N LEU A 54 16.67 -12.91 40.35
CA LEU A 54 16.43 -14.09 39.52
C LEU A 54 17.23 -15.27 40.11
N ALA A 55 16.54 -16.22 40.72
CA ALA A 55 17.07 -17.55 41.04
C ALA A 55 16.25 -18.62 40.27
N PRO A 56 16.89 -19.63 39.65
CA PRO A 56 16.17 -20.67 38.90
C PRO A 56 15.45 -21.67 39.83
N SER A 57 14.23 -22.06 39.44
CA SER A 57 13.37 -23.00 40.16
C SER A 57 13.87 -24.46 40.09
N PRO A 58 13.61 -25.31 41.10
CA PRO A 58 13.96 -26.74 41.08
C PRO A 58 13.00 -27.56 40.21
N GLY A 59 13.55 -28.60 39.56
CA GLY A 59 12.86 -29.46 38.60
C GLY A 59 11.69 -30.26 39.17
N LEU A 60 10.66 -30.42 38.33
CA LEU A 60 9.52 -31.30 38.54
C LEU A 60 9.74 -32.60 37.75
N GLU A 61 9.65 -33.74 38.44
CA GLU A 61 9.73 -35.09 37.86
C GLU A 61 8.46 -35.41 37.02
N PRO A 62 8.58 -36.18 35.92
CA PRO A 62 7.42 -36.58 35.12
C PRO A 62 6.64 -37.76 35.74
N PRO A 63 5.32 -37.84 35.51
CA PRO A 63 4.47 -38.88 36.09
C PRO A 63 4.71 -40.26 35.49
N THR A 64 4.69 -41.28 36.35
CA THR A 64 4.77 -42.71 36.02
C THR A 64 3.43 -43.21 35.46
N GLY A 65 3.45 -43.95 34.33
CA GLY A 65 2.36 -44.89 34.03
C GLY A 65 1.77 -44.97 32.62
N ILE A 66 2.55 -44.85 31.53
CA ILE A 66 2.14 -45.37 30.21
C ILE A 66 3.35 -46.07 29.57
N GLN A 67 3.27 -47.38 29.37
CA GLN A 67 4.28 -48.15 28.62
C GLN A 67 3.85 -48.30 27.14
N PRO A 68 4.65 -47.85 26.17
CA PRO A 68 4.45 -48.21 24.76
C PRO A 68 5.05 -49.61 24.44
N PRO A 69 4.55 -50.32 23.40
CA PRO A 69 4.92 -51.70 23.09
C PRO A 69 6.39 -51.86 22.70
N ALA A 70 6.99 -52.95 23.19
CA ALA A 70 8.34 -53.39 22.83
C ALA A 70 8.32 -54.04 21.44
N ASP A 71 8.85 -53.36 20.43
CA ASP A 71 9.49 -53.95 19.26
C ASP A 71 10.00 -52.82 18.37
N LEU A 72 11.29 -52.46 18.48
CA LEU A 72 12.17 -51.93 17.43
C LEU A 72 13.55 -51.59 18.04
N PRO A 73 14.68 -52.13 17.54
CA PRO A 73 16.01 -51.89 18.11
C PRO A 73 16.58 -50.51 17.73
N PRO A 74 17.25 -49.78 18.65
CA PRO A 74 17.88 -48.50 18.34
C PRO A 74 19.20 -48.69 17.56
N PRO A 75 19.45 -47.90 16.49
CA PRO A 75 20.75 -47.86 15.83
C PRO A 75 21.81 -47.16 16.71
N GLN A 76 23.04 -47.68 16.66
CA GLN A 76 24.19 -47.23 17.44
C GLN A 76 24.77 -45.90 16.93
N GLY A 77 24.89 -44.93 17.84
CA GLY A 77 26.14 -44.20 18.13
C GLY A 77 26.61 -43.12 17.14
N TYR A 78 26.46 -41.85 17.53
CA TYR A 78 27.49 -40.82 17.33
C TYR A 78 27.66 -40.01 18.62
N ALA A 79 28.89 -40.02 19.14
CA ALA A 79 29.31 -39.21 20.29
C ALA A 79 29.56 -37.75 19.86
N PRO A 80 29.20 -36.75 20.68
CA PRO A 80 29.49 -35.35 20.37
C PRO A 80 31.00 -35.04 20.55
N PRO A 81 31.62 -34.28 19.63
CA PRO A 81 33.04 -33.93 19.73
C PRO A 81 33.33 -32.94 20.86
N GLN A 82 34.50 -33.12 21.47
CA GLN A 82 35.12 -32.26 22.48
C GLN A 82 35.78 -31.03 21.83
N GLY A 83 35.49 -29.84 22.38
CA GLY A 83 36.42 -28.73 22.58
C GLY A 83 36.95 -27.92 21.39
N TYR A 84 36.55 -26.65 21.31
CA TYR A 84 37.43 -25.58 20.80
C TYR A 84 37.65 -24.54 21.91
N ALA A 85 38.92 -24.38 22.30
CA ALA A 85 39.41 -23.33 23.17
C ALA A 85 39.60 -22.02 22.37
N PRO A 86 39.34 -20.84 22.95
CA PRO A 86 39.61 -19.57 22.28
C PRO A 86 41.12 -19.29 22.18
N PRO A 87 41.60 -18.66 21.08
CA PRO A 87 43.02 -18.37 20.90
C PRO A 87 43.53 -17.36 21.94
N GLN A 88 44.69 -17.68 22.52
CA GLN A 88 45.50 -16.79 23.34
C GLN A 88 46.17 -15.72 22.47
N GLY A 89 46.02 -14.46 22.87
CA GLY A 89 46.93 -13.39 22.48
C GLY A 89 46.28 -12.28 21.65
N TYR A 90 45.65 -11.32 22.31
CA TYR A 90 45.77 -9.89 22.00
C TYR A 90 45.52 -9.12 23.29
N ALA A 91 46.56 -8.43 23.77
CA ALA A 91 46.46 -7.51 24.89
C ALA A 91 45.81 -6.20 24.41
N PRO A 92 44.77 -5.66 25.07
CA PRO A 92 44.25 -4.34 24.75
C PRO A 92 45.23 -3.24 25.23
N PRO A 93 45.45 -2.18 24.45
CA PRO A 93 46.30 -1.07 24.87
C PRO A 93 45.72 -0.38 26.12
N GLN A 94 46.59 -0.18 27.11
CA GLN A 94 46.35 0.63 28.30
C GLN A 94 46.08 2.08 27.89
N GLY A 95 44.90 2.60 28.21
CA GLY A 95 44.65 4.04 28.08
C GLY A 95 43.21 4.43 27.82
N TYR A 96 42.29 4.13 28.73
CA TYR A 96 41.09 4.93 28.89
C TYR A 96 40.84 5.16 30.38
N GLN A 97 41.11 6.40 30.80
CA GLN A 97 40.65 6.92 32.08
C GLN A 97 39.12 6.90 32.13
N ALA A 98 38.58 6.57 33.30
CA ALA A 98 37.16 6.70 33.59
C ALA A 98 36.66 8.13 33.31
N PRO A 99 35.44 8.32 32.80
CA PRO A 99 34.86 9.65 32.64
C PRO A 99 34.67 10.30 34.02
N PRO A 100 35.05 11.58 34.23
CA PRO A 100 34.75 12.28 35.47
C PRO A 100 33.24 12.47 35.61
N GLN A 101 32.73 12.19 36.82
CA GLN A 101 31.40 12.60 37.24
C GLN A 101 31.38 14.13 37.44
N GLY A 102 30.38 14.80 36.87
CA GLY A 102 30.11 16.20 37.15
C GLY A 102 29.37 16.90 36.01
N TYR A 103 28.05 16.73 35.95
CA TYR A 103 27.19 17.70 35.27
C TYR A 103 26.83 18.78 36.30
N GLU A 104 27.56 19.90 36.28
CA GLU A 104 27.03 21.18 36.75
C GLU A 104 26.11 21.75 35.67
N ALA A 105 24.94 22.24 36.09
CA ALA A 105 23.90 22.79 35.23
C ALA A 105 24.37 24.01 34.42
N PRO A 106 23.90 24.19 33.18
CA PRO A 106 24.17 25.42 32.43
C PRO A 106 23.42 26.60 33.06
N PRO A 107 24.02 27.80 33.10
CA PRO A 107 23.37 29.00 33.65
C PRO A 107 22.21 29.46 32.76
N GLN A 108 21.10 29.84 33.41
CA GLN A 108 19.98 30.55 32.78
C GLN A 108 20.45 31.92 32.27
N GLY A 109 20.25 32.20 30.99
CA GLY A 109 20.61 33.49 30.42
C GLY A 109 20.14 33.73 29.00
N TYR A 110 19.05 34.49 28.91
CA TYR A 110 18.71 35.52 27.92
C TYR A 110 18.04 35.18 26.57
N ASP A 111 16.89 35.86 26.46
CA ASP A 111 16.26 36.56 25.35
C ASP A 111 15.50 35.81 24.26
N ALA A 112 14.19 36.07 24.28
CA ALA A 112 13.22 35.82 23.23
C ALA A 112 13.57 36.61 21.96
N PRO A 113 13.41 36.01 20.76
CA PRO A 113 13.56 36.75 19.51
C PRO A 113 12.36 37.71 19.30
N PRO A 114 12.59 38.92 18.77
CA PRO A 114 11.51 39.87 18.48
C PRO A 114 10.65 39.37 17.32
N GLN A 115 9.33 39.56 17.47
CA GLN A 115 8.35 39.31 16.43
C GLN A 115 8.49 40.34 15.31
N GLY A 116 8.49 39.84 14.08
CA GLY A 116 8.30 40.62 12.87
C GLY A 116 8.69 39.78 11.68
N TYR A 117 7.72 39.35 10.88
CA TYR A 117 7.55 39.73 9.48
C TYR A 117 6.27 39.07 8.93
N GLU A 118 5.65 39.81 8.03
CA GLU A 118 4.27 39.73 7.56
C GLU A 118 3.89 38.41 6.89
N ALA A 119 2.63 38.00 7.10
CA ALA A 119 1.95 37.01 6.27
C ALA A 119 1.63 37.61 4.89
N PRO A 120 1.95 36.93 3.77
CA PRO A 120 1.38 37.27 2.48
C PRO A 120 -0.09 36.80 2.39
N PRO A 121 -0.96 37.53 1.68
CA PRO A 121 -2.40 37.32 1.68
C PRO A 121 -2.82 36.06 0.91
N GLN A 122 -3.86 35.39 1.42
CA GLN A 122 -4.60 34.38 0.69
C GLN A 122 -5.34 35.00 -0.50
N GLY A 123 -5.28 34.31 -1.64
CA GLY A 123 -6.23 34.51 -2.73
C GLY A 123 -5.71 34.10 -4.09
N TYR A 124 -5.84 32.83 -4.44
CA TYR A 124 -6.21 32.40 -5.79
C TYR A 124 -6.90 31.03 -5.69
N ALA A 125 -8.16 30.98 -6.11
CA ALA A 125 -8.91 29.75 -6.27
C ALA A 125 -8.34 28.96 -7.47
N PRO A 126 -8.19 27.63 -7.40
CA PRO A 126 -7.81 26.83 -8.55
C PRO A 126 -9.00 26.75 -9.54
N PRO A 127 -8.77 26.85 -10.86
CA PRO A 127 -9.78 26.50 -11.85
C PRO A 127 -10.03 24.98 -11.80
N GLY A 128 -11.30 24.58 -11.80
CA GLY A 128 -11.71 23.17 -11.73
C GLY A 128 -11.21 22.31 -12.89
N PRO A 129 -11.20 20.97 -12.73
CA PRO A 129 -10.68 20.06 -13.72
C PRO A 129 -11.46 20.17 -15.04
N GLN A 130 -10.72 20.45 -16.12
CA GLN A 130 -11.21 20.36 -17.48
C GLN A 130 -11.25 18.88 -17.88
N ALA A 131 -12.45 18.40 -18.24
CA ALA A 131 -12.66 17.09 -18.81
C ALA A 131 -11.80 16.90 -20.09
N PRO A 132 -11.19 15.72 -20.30
CA PRO A 132 -10.42 15.46 -21.50
C PRO A 132 -11.31 15.50 -22.75
N GLN A 133 -10.88 16.30 -23.71
CA GLN A 133 -11.56 16.49 -24.98
C GLN A 133 -11.44 15.22 -25.83
N ARG A 134 -12.58 14.58 -26.08
CA ARG A 134 -12.74 13.57 -27.12
C ARG A 134 -12.30 14.14 -28.47
N ARG A 135 -11.25 13.57 -29.08
CA ARG A 135 -10.95 13.81 -30.48
C ARG A 135 -11.84 12.91 -31.34
N GLY A 136 -12.58 13.56 -32.24
CA GLY A 136 -13.53 12.96 -33.16
C GLY A 136 -12.90 12.04 -34.18
N GLY A 137 -13.70 11.04 -34.58
CA GLY A 137 -13.32 10.02 -35.55
C GLY A 137 -13.48 10.40 -37.01
N LEU A 138 -13.34 9.37 -37.84
CA LEU A 138 -13.70 9.25 -39.26
C LEU A 138 -14.00 7.75 -39.54
N PRO A 139 -14.76 7.40 -40.60
CA PRO A 139 -16.06 6.79 -40.43
C PRO A 139 -16.17 5.31 -40.87
N THR A 140 -17.29 4.73 -40.44
CA THR A 140 -17.94 3.44 -40.70
C THR A 140 -17.69 2.78 -42.07
N GLY A 141 -17.45 1.45 -42.07
CA GLY A 141 -17.50 0.66 -43.31
C GLY A 141 -17.27 -0.85 -43.18
N ALA A 142 -18.16 -1.55 -42.45
CA ALA A 142 -18.56 -2.95 -42.68
C ALA A 142 -17.49 -4.05 -42.91
N ILE A 143 -17.17 -4.80 -41.85
CA ILE A 143 -17.11 -6.27 -41.91
C ILE A 143 -17.86 -6.82 -40.69
N ILE A 144 -19.17 -7.03 -40.86
CA ILE A 144 -19.97 -7.90 -39.98
C ILE A 144 -19.92 -9.29 -40.62
N GLY A 145 -19.56 -10.31 -39.83
CA GLY A 145 -19.92 -11.68 -40.15
C GLY A 145 -19.01 -12.73 -39.53
N ILE A 146 -19.61 -13.52 -38.61
CA ILE A 146 -19.13 -14.81 -38.08
C ILE A 146 -18.34 -14.73 -36.76
N VAL A 147 -19.02 -14.40 -35.64
CA VAL A 147 -18.85 -15.11 -34.33
C VAL A 147 -20.16 -15.06 -33.50
N ALA A 148 -21.06 -14.09 -33.72
CA ALA A 148 -22.31 -13.98 -32.95
C ALA A 148 -23.40 -15.05 -33.26
N GLY A 149 -23.17 -15.95 -34.23
CA GLY A 149 -24.14 -16.99 -34.62
C GLY A 149 -23.94 -18.35 -33.94
N ALA A 150 -22.79 -18.58 -33.30
CA ALA A 150 -22.48 -19.86 -32.66
C ALA A 150 -22.79 -19.87 -31.15
N VAL A 151 -22.70 -18.72 -30.48
CA VAL A 151 -22.94 -18.59 -29.03
C VAL A 151 -24.43 -18.75 -28.69
N VAL A 152 -25.34 -18.25 -29.53
CA VAL A 152 -26.79 -18.42 -29.31
C VAL A 152 -27.24 -19.88 -29.56
N LEU A 153 -26.53 -20.63 -30.41
CA LEU A 153 -26.82 -22.06 -30.60
C LEU A 153 -26.20 -22.93 -29.49
N LEU A 154 -25.08 -22.50 -28.89
CA LEU A 154 -24.45 -23.19 -27.77
C LEU A 154 -25.24 -22.98 -26.46
N LEU A 155 -25.76 -21.76 -26.23
CA LEU A 155 -26.62 -21.45 -25.09
C LEU A 155 -27.96 -22.21 -25.12
N LEU A 156 -28.46 -22.52 -26.33
CA LEU A 156 -29.67 -23.35 -26.50
C LEU A 156 -29.42 -24.86 -26.40
N LEU A 157 -28.16 -25.32 -26.48
CA LEU A 157 -27.81 -26.74 -26.37
C LEU A 157 -27.32 -27.12 -24.97
N VAL A 158 -26.84 -26.17 -24.16
CA VAL A 158 -26.39 -26.42 -22.77
C VAL A 158 -27.47 -26.06 -21.74
N GLY A 159 -28.35 -25.09 -22.01
CA GLY A 159 -29.46 -24.68 -21.11
C GLY A 159 -30.68 -25.63 -21.08
N GLY A 160 -30.50 -26.89 -21.49
CA GLY A 160 -31.59 -27.80 -21.85
C GLY A 160 -31.70 -29.09 -21.05
N VAL A 161 -30.95 -29.31 -19.96
CA VAL A 161 -31.18 -30.44 -19.03
C VAL A 161 -30.68 -30.11 -17.62
N PHE A 162 -31.49 -29.47 -16.79
CA PHE A 162 -31.55 -29.79 -15.35
C PHE A 162 -32.97 -29.53 -14.87
N GLY A 163 -33.81 -30.55 -15.04
CA GLY A 163 -35.14 -30.60 -14.48
C GLY A 163 -35.05 -30.72 -12.97
N ILE A 164 -35.64 -29.73 -12.30
CA ILE A 164 -36.04 -29.76 -10.90
C ILE A 164 -36.69 -31.12 -10.60
N GLY A 165 -36.05 -31.89 -9.72
CA GLY A 165 -36.39 -33.27 -9.43
C GLY A 165 -36.21 -33.62 -7.97
N SER A 166 -36.87 -32.91 -7.06
CA SER A 166 -37.17 -33.45 -5.73
C SER A 166 -38.57 -33.01 -5.28
N LEU A 167 -39.56 -33.82 -5.66
CA LEU A 167 -40.88 -33.88 -5.05
C LEU A 167 -40.93 -35.17 -4.23
N ILE A 168 -41.21 -35.08 -2.92
CA ILE A 168 -42.19 -35.86 -2.14
C ILE A 168 -42.07 -35.46 -0.65
N SER A 169 -42.98 -34.62 -0.16
CA SER A 169 -43.87 -34.93 0.99
C SER A 169 -44.90 -33.84 1.24
N ARG A 170 -46.06 -34.27 1.71
CA ARG A 170 -47.38 -33.61 1.70
C ARG A 170 -47.52 -32.47 2.72
N GLY A 171 -48.32 -31.45 2.38
CA GLY A 171 -48.98 -30.61 3.39
C GLY A 171 -49.73 -29.43 2.78
N ALA A 172 -50.86 -29.08 3.37
CA ALA A 172 -51.85 -28.12 2.84
C ALA A 172 -51.34 -26.68 2.65
N SER A 173 -51.90 -26.04 1.63
CA SER A 173 -52.09 -24.61 1.38
C SER A 173 -51.99 -23.64 2.57
N GLU A 174 -51.07 -22.68 2.45
CA GLU A 174 -51.23 -21.26 2.82
C GLU A 174 -50.58 -20.38 1.73
N PRO A 175 -51.17 -19.21 1.38
CA PRO A 175 -50.52 -18.27 0.48
C PRO A 175 -49.50 -17.44 1.27
N LEU A 176 -48.22 -17.76 1.11
CA LEU A 176 -47.14 -16.94 1.68
C LEU A 176 -47.01 -15.65 0.87
N SER A 177 -47.06 -14.54 1.58
CA SER A 177 -46.61 -13.21 1.15
C SER A 177 -45.20 -13.28 0.56
N PRO A 178 -44.82 -12.39 -0.38
CA PRO A 178 -43.44 -12.28 -0.84
C PRO A 178 -42.58 -11.81 0.34
N GLN A 179 -41.77 -12.70 0.89
CA GLN A 179 -40.67 -12.31 1.77
C GLN A 179 -39.50 -11.93 0.87
N THR A 180 -39.07 -10.68 1.00
CA THR A 180 -37.94 -10.05 0.31
C THR A 180 -36.63 -10.22 1.10
N GLY A 181 -36.43 -11.36 1.75
CA GLY A 181 -35.15 -11.69 2.39
C GLY A 181 -34.21 -12.30 1.35
N SER A 182 -32.98 -11.77 1.24
CA SER A 182 -32.02 -12.16 0.20
C SER A 182 -30.98 -13.19 0.63
N GLY A 183 -30.97 -13.59 1.91
CA GLY A 183 -30.02 -14.53 2.48
C GLY A 183 -30.54 -15.96 2.57
N ALA A 184 -29.62 -16.89 2.81
CA ALA A 184 -29.90 -18.31 2.72
C ALA A 184 -30.50 -18.90 4.01
N ALA A 185 -31.08 -20.10 3.90
CA ALA A 185 -31.75 -20.76 5.01
C ALA A 185 -30.80 -21.45 6.03
N THR A 186 -29.58 -21.77 5.62
CA THR A 186 -28.54 -22.38 6.48
C THR A 186 -27.16 -21.78 6.17
N PRO A 187 -26.19 -21.87 7.10
CA PRO A 187 -24.81 -21.46 6.88
C PRO A 187 -24.19 -22.06 5.60
N SER A 188 -24.29 -23.37 5.47
CA SER A 188 -23.80 -24.12 4.30
C SER A 188 -24.52 -23.76 3.00
N ALA A 189 -25.83 -23.48 3.06
CA ALA A 189 -26.58 -23.05 1.87
C ALA A 189 -26.13 -21.66 1.39
N ALA A 190 -25.77 -20.74 2.29
CA ALA A 190 -25.25 -19.43 1.91
C ALA A 190 -23.96 -19.57 1.08
N VAL A 191 -23.03 -20.40 1.53
CA VAL A 191 -21.76 -20.65 0.84
C VAL A 191 -21.98 -21.39 -0.48
N GLU A 192 -22.82 -22.43 -0.49
CA GLU A 192 -23.13 -23.19 -1.70
C GLU A 192 -23.79 -22.31 -2.77
N GLU A 193 -24.77 -21.49 -2.39
CA GLU A 193 -25.46 -20.56 -3.29
C GLU A 193 -24.52 -19.46 -3.79
N PHE A 194 -23.66 -18.92 -2.92
CA PHE A 194 -22.65 -17.92 -3.31
C PHE A 194 -21.68 -18.48 -4.36
N LEU A 195 -21.08 -19.65 -4.12
CA LEU A 195 -20.12 -20.26 -5.04
C LEU A 195 -20.77 -20.66 -6.38
N HIS A 196 -22.02 -21.14 -6.36
CA HIS A 196 -22.76 -21.40 -7.59
C HIS A 196 -23.12 -20.12 -8.34
N ALA A 197 -23.50 -19.04 -7.65
CA ALA A 197 -23.74 -17.75 -8.27
C ALA A 197 -22.48 -17.21 -8.96
N LEU A 198 -21.31 -17.37 -8.35
CA LEU A 198 -20.03 -17.05 -8.99
C LEU A 198 -19.81 -17.89 -10.26
N ALA A 199 -19.97 -19.21 -10.18
CA ALA A 199 -19.78 -20.12 -11.31
C ALA A 199 -20.76 -19.87 -12.47
N ASP A 200 -22.00 -19.49 -12.16
CA ASP A 200 -23.05 -19.19 -13.14
C ASP A 200 -22.96 -17.76 -13.71
N GLY A 201 -22.09 -16.91 -13.16
CA GLY A 201 -21.94 -15.51 -13.57
C GLY A 201 -23.03 -14.58 -13.02
N ASP A 202 -23.73 -14.98 -11.95
CA ASP A 202 -24.76 -14.18 -11.28
C ASP A 202 -24.16 -13.29 -10.19
N ALA A 203 -23.51 -12.21 -10.63
CA ALA A 203 -22.89 -11.22 -9.74
C ALA A 203 -23.89 -10.55 -8.78
N ALA A 204 -25.17 -10.45 -9.16
CA ALA A 204 -26.17 -9.80 -8.30
C ALA A 204 -26.47 -10.66 -7.08
N THR A 205 -26.71 -11.96 -7.29
CA THR A 205 -26.92 -12.92 -6.20
C THR A 205 -25.66 -13.07 -5.35
N ALA A 206 -24.48 -13.17 -5.97
CA ALA A 206 -23.21 -13.27 -5.25
C ALA A 206 -22.94 -12.05 -4.36
N SER A 207 -23.14 -10.82 -4.87
CA SER A 207 -23.01 -9.60 -4.08
C SER A 207 -24.00 -9.54 -2.93
N ALA A 208 -25.26 -9.92 -3.16
CA ALA A 208 -26.29 -9.89 -2.12
C ALA A 208 -25.96 -10.83 -0.95
N LEU A 209 -25.42 -12.02 -1.25
CA LEU A 209 -25.02 -12.99 -0.23
C LEU A 209 -23.74 -12.61 0.52
N ALA A 210 -22.86 -11.81 -0.08
CA ALA A 210 -21.54 -11.47 0.49
C ALA A 210 -21.41 -10.03 0.96
N GLY A 211 -22.52 -9.30 1.11
CA GLY A 211 -22.53 -7.91 1.59
C GLY A 211 -21.92 -6.89 0.62
N GLY A 212 -21.86 -7.22 -0.67
CA GLY A 212 -21.35 -6.33 -1.72
C GLY A 212 -22.26 -5.13 -1.94
N THR A 213 -21.67 -3.97 -2.26
CA THR A 213 -22.43 -2.73 -2.47
C THR A 213 -22.46 -2.35 -3.95
N SER A 214 -23.48 -1.63 -4.38
CA SER A 214 -23.59 -1.18 -5.78
C SER A 214 -22.53 -0.15 -6.19
N SER A 215 -21.76 0.39 -5.24
CA SER A 215 -20.60 1.26 -5.49
C SER A 215 -19.38 0.49 -6.00
N ASP A 216 -19.34 -0.83 -5.77
CA ASP A 216 -18.18 -1.66 -6.09
C ASP A 216 -18.19 -2.05 -7.58
N ARG A 217 -17.49 -1.29 -8.40
CA ARG A 217 -17.49 -1.44 -9.87
C ARG A 217 -17.03 -2.82 -10.34
N LEU A 218 -16.11 -3.43 -9.59
CA LEU A 218 -15.57 -4.74 -9.92
C LEU A 218 -16.47 -5.89 -9.47
N LEU A 219 -17.51 -5.65 -8.66
CA LEU A 219 -18.56 -6.63 -8.34
C LEU A 219 -19.67 -6.66 -9.40
N SER A 220 -19.30 -6.53 -10.67
CA SER A 220 -20.23 -6.48 -11.80
C SER A 220 -20.30 -7.79 -12.58
N ALA A 221 -21.42 -8.01 -13.26
CA ALA A 221 -21.61 -9.19 -14.10
C ALA A 221 -20.61 -9.25 -15.27
N GLU A 222 -20.13 -8.10 -15.76
CA GLU A 222 -19.12 -8.03 -16.82
C GLU A 222 -17.76 -8.55 -16.33
N VAL A 223 -17.29 -8.06 -15.17
CA VAL A 223 -16.02 -8.50 -14.57
C VAL A 223 -16.07 -9.97 -14.19
N LEU A 224 -17.18 -10.46 -13.62
CA LEU A 224 -17.37 -11.87 -13.27
C LEU A 224 -17.42 -12.77 -14.51
N ALA A 225 -18.04 -12.32 -15.60
CA ALA A 225 -18.07 -13.07 -16.86
C ALA A 225 -16.66 -13.22 -17.46
N GLU A 226 -15.85 -12.15 -17.44
CA GLU A 226 -14.45 -12.22 -17.89
C GLU A 226 -13.61 -13.12 -16.98
N SER A 227 -13.80 -13.02 -15.66
CA SER A 227 -13.15 -13.91 -14.69
C SER A 227 -13.42 -15.39 -14.99
N ASN A 228 -14.69 -15.76 -15.22
CA ASN A 228 -15.06 -17.13 -15.59
C ASN A 228 -14.55 -17.55 -16.97
N ALA A 229 -14.33 -16.61 -17.90
CA ALA A 229 -13.72 -16.90 -19.19
C ALA A 229 -12.22 -17.18 -19.08
N LEU A 230 -11.54 -16.51 -18.15
CA LEU A 230 -10.12 -16.74 -17.83
C LEU A 230 -9.94 -18.05 -17.05
N ALA A 231 -10.76 -18.28 -16.01
CA ALA A 231 -10.69 -19.46 -15.16
C ALA A 231 -12.09 -19.79 -14.58
N PRO A 232 -12.79 -20.81 -15.11
CA PRO A 232 -14.11 -21.19 -14.63
C PRO A 232 -14.07 -21.70 -13.19
N ILE A 233 -15.08 -21.33 -12.39
CA ILE A 233 -15.30 -21.92 -11.07
C ILE A 233 -16.04 -23.25 -11.22
N SER A 234 -15.52 -24.32 -10.61
CA SER A 234 -16.11 -25.66 -10.72
C SER A 234 -15.81 -26.55 -9.50
N ASN A 235 -16.28 -27.80 -9.52
CA ASN A 235 -16.01 -28.81 -8.49
C ASN A 235 -16.28 -28.32 -7.06
N ILE A 236 -17.37 -27.57 -6.88
CA ILE A 236 -17.77 -27.00 -5.59
C ILE A 236 -18.23 -28.12 -4.64
N GLU A 237 -17.55 -28.21 -3.50
CA GLU A 237 -17.87 -29.10 -2.40
C GLU A 237 -17.91 -28.30 -1.10
N VAL A 238 -19.10 -28.16 -0.52
CA VAL A 238 -19.28 -27.50 0.79
C VAL A 238 -19.42 -28.57 1.87
N THR A 239 -18.55 -28.50 2.88
CA THR A 239 -18.62 -29.40 4.02
C THR A 239 -19.50 -28.78 5.10
N ALA A 240 -20.41 -29.59 5.66
CA ALA A 240 -21.34 -29.15 6.69
C ALA A 240 -20.62 -28.68 7.96
N ASP A 241 -21.26 -27.70 8.60
CA ASP A 241 -20.82 -26.81 9.68
C ASP A 241 -19.80 -27.39 10.68
N ALA A 242 -18.68 -26.69 10.85
CA ALA A 242 -17.83 -26.83 12.03
C ALA A 242 -18.46 -26.05 13.20
N ASP A 243 -18.40 -26.67 14.40
CA ASP A 243 -18.92 -26.17 15.69
C ASP A 243 -18.78 -24.64 15.86
N PRO A 244 -19.85 -23.89 16.22
CA PRO A 244 -19.80 -22.44 16.39
C PRO A 244 -18.63 -22.02 17.27
N ARG A 245 -17.57 -21.47 16.66
CA ARG A 245 -16.45 -20.87 17.37
C ARG A 245 -16.79 -19.42 17.69
N GLY A 246 -17.75 -19.23 18.58
CA GLY A 246 -18.17 -17.91 19.07
C GLY A 246 -19.64 -17.63 18.86
N ASP A 247 -20.15 -16.62 19.56
CA ASP A 247 -21.59 -16.38 19.73
C ASP A 247 -22.30 -15.75 18.51
N TYR A 248 -21.61 -15.47 17.39
CA TYR A 248 -22.20 -14.70 16.27
C TYR A 248 -21.90 -15.20 14.84
N ASP A 249 -20.79 -15.91 14.59
CA ASP A 249 -20.43 -16.38 13.24
C ASP A 249 -20.19 -17.90 13.20
N VAL A 250 -20.56 -18.54 12.08
CA VAL A 250 -20.31 -19.95 11.78
C VAL A 250 -19.22 -20.05 10.72
N LEU A 251 -18.31 -21.02 10.87
CA LEU A 251 -17.30 -21.33 9.84
C LEU A 251 -17.79 -22.49 8.98
N VAL A 252 -17.81 -22.24 7.66
CA VAL A 252 -18.21 -23.22 6.65
C VAL A 252 -17.03 -23.45 5.72
N SER A 253 -16.49 -24.67 5.72
CA SER A 253 -15.39 -25.04 4.83
C SER A 253 -15.92 -25.44 3.46
N ALA A 254 -15.32 -24.92 2.40
CA ALA A 254 -15.59 -25.33 1.03
C ALA A 254 -14.28 -25.62 0.28
N THR A 255 -14.38 -26.51 -0.70
CA THR A 255 -13.35 -26.75 -1.72
C THR A 255 -13.97 -26.51 -3.08
N PHE A 256 -13.27 -25.81 -3.96
CA PHE A 256 -13.72 -25.54 -5.33
C PHE A 256 -12.50 -25.29 -6.22
N ASP A 257 -12.64 -25.44 -7.52
CA ASP A 257 -11.58 -25.13 -8.48
C ASP A 257 -11.84 -23.76 -9.12
N VAL A 258 -10.77 -23.00 -9.33
CA VAL A 258 -10.73 -21.81 -10.18
C VAL A 258 -9.76 -22.09 -11.33
N GLY A 259 -10.31 -22.45 -12.49
CA GLY A 259 -9.51 -22.97 -13.60
C GLY A 259 -8.82 -24.28 -13.22
N GLU A 260 -7.49 -24.28 -13.16
CA GLU A 260 -6.70 -25.45 -12.76
C GLU A 260 -6.32 -25.45 -11.26
N GLN A 261 -6.61 -24.38 -10.52
CA GLN A 261 -6.25 -24.23 -9.12
C GLN A 261 -7.37 -24.72 -8.21
N THR A 262 -7.10 -25.74 -7.39
CA THR A 262 -7.99 -26.14 -6.29
C THR A 262 -7.81 -25.22 -5.10
N VAL A 263 -8.90 -24.57 -4.69
CA VAL A 263 -8.99 -23.65 -3.56
C VAL A 263 -9.69 -24.36 -2.41
N GLN A 264 -9.11 -24.26 -1.22
CA GLN A 264 -9.75 -24.66 0.04
C GLN A 264 -9.90 -23.43 0.91
N ARG A 265 -11.12 -23.14 1.35
CA ARG A 265 -11.42 -21.92 2.09
C ARG A 265 -12.46 -22.17 3.18
N ASP A 266 -12.23 -21.56 4.34
CA ASP A 266 -13.23 -21.43 5.39
C ASP A 266 -13.92 -20.07 5.23
N PHE A 267 -15.23 -20.08 5.04
CA PHE A 267 -16.07 -18.88 4.96
C PHE A 267 -16.71 -18.60 6.32
N ARG A 268 -16.70 -17.33 6.71
CA ARG A 268 -17.38 -16.85 7.90
C ARG A 268 -18.75 -16.33 7.53
N VAL A 269 -19.78 -17.04 8.00
CA VAL A 269 -21.18 -16.69 7.76
C VAL A 269 -21.87 -16.27 9.05
N TRP A 270 -22.79 -15.32 8.91
CA TRP A 270 -23.55 -14.75 10.02
C TRP A 270 -25.04 -14.70 9.66
N GLU A 271 -25.91 -14.72 10.67
CA GLU A 271 -27.36 -14.68 10.47
C GLU A 271 -27.89 -13.26 10.68
N THR A 272 -28.45 -12.68 9.62
CA THR A 272 -29.20 -11.43 9.67
C THR A 272 -30.64 -11.71 10.09
N TYR A 273 -31.18 -10.95 11.05
CA TYR A 273 -32.55 -11.13 11.55
C TYR A 273 -33.64 -10.99 10.47
N GLU A 274 -33.39 -10.20 9.43
CA GLU A 274 -34.35 -9.89 8.35
C GLU A 274 -34.06 -10.67 7.06
N ASP A 275 -32.79 -10.96 6.79
CA ASP A 275 -32.35 -11.46 5.49
C ASP A 275 -31.87 -12.92 5.50
N GLY A 276 -31.59 -13.54 6.65
CA GLY A 276 -31.08 -14.92 6.71
C GLY A 276 -29.55 -14.99 6.75
N TRP A 277 -28.96 -16.10 6.30
CA TRP A 277 -27.51 -16.31 6.37
C TRP A 277 -26.77 -15.62 5.23
N GLU A 278 -25.73 -14.86 5.56
CA GLU A 278 -24.87 -14.11 4.65
C GLU A 278 -23.38 -14.35 4.97
N LEU A 279 -22.51 -14.12 3.97
CA LEU A 279 -21.07 -14.23 4.12
C LEU A 279 -20.51 -12.87 4.56
N SER A 280 -19.73 -12.88 5.64
CA SER A 280 -19.01 -11.68 6.13
C SER A 280 -17.65 -11.49 5.47
N ASP A 281 -17.11 -12.55 4.88
CA ASP A 281 -15.80 -12.57 4.23
C ASP A 281 -15.86 -13.06 2.79
N GLY A 282 -17.03 -13.22 2.17
CA GLY A 282 -17.14 -13.80 0.82
C GLY A 282 -16.35 -13.03 -0.26
N LEU A 283 -16.17 -11.72 -0.08
CA LEU A 283 -15.45 -10.82 -0.98
C LEU A 283 -13.98 -10.67 -0.59
N MET A 284 -13.15 -10.31 -1.56
CA MET A 284 -11.73 -10.04 -1.37
C MET A 284 -11.44 -8.56 -1.55
N TYR A 285 -10.51 -8.05 -0.75
CA TYR A 285 -10.09 -6.65 -0.78
C TYR A 285 -8.70 -6.52 -1.41
N LEU A 286 -8.60 -5.76 -2.49
CA LEU A 286 -7.39 -5.55 -3.25
C LEU A 286 -6.90 -4.11 -3.03
N SER A 287 -5.63 -3.96 -2.64
CA SER A 287 -4.97 -2.65 -2.69
C SER A 287 -4.35 -2.44 -4.06
N LEU A 288 -4.63 -1.29 -4.66
CA LEU A 288 -4.17 -0.88 -5.99
C LEU A 288 -3.27 0.36 -5.95
N SER A 289 -3.00 0.90 -4.76
CA SER A 289 -2.11 2.04 -4.51
C SER A 289 -0.75 1.95 -5.21
N GLY A 290 -0.19 0.74 -5.35
CA GLY A 290 1.07 0.51 -6.07
C GLY A 290 1.03 0.81 -7.57
N PHE A 291 -0.16 1.09 -8.13
CA PHE A 291 -0.40 1.35 -9.55
C PHE A 291 -1.11 2.70 -9.79
N ASP A 292 -1.24 3.53 -8.76
CA ASP A 292 -1.90 4.84 -8.89
C ASP A 292 -1.26 5.68 -10.01
N GLY A 293 -2.10 6.34 -10.79
CA GLY A 293 -1.69 7.14 -11.95
C GLY A 293 -1.20 6.36 -13.18
N LEU A 294 -1.14 5.02 -13.15
CA LEU A 294 -0.67 4.20 -14.29
C LEU A 294 -1.80 3.64 -15.16
N GLY A 295 -3.04 4.08 -14.93
CA GLY A 295 -4.21 3.65 -15.69
C GLY A 295 -4.47 2.15 -15.60
N LEU A 296 -4.28 1.55 -14.42
CA LEU A 296 -4.53 0.14 -14.19
C LEU A 296 -5.99 -0.21 -14.52
N THR A 297 -6.19 -1.31 -15.23
CA THR A 297 -7.51 -1.93 -15.39
C THR A 297 -7.51 -3.36 -14.85
N VAL A 298 -8.66 -3.78 -14.33
CA VAL A 298 -8.92 -5.12 -13.83
C VAL A 298 -10.03 -5.73 -14.69
N ASN A 299 -9.71 -6.78 -15.45
CA ASN A 299 -10.60 -7.35 -16.48
C ASN A 299 -11.13 -6.28 -17.44
N GLY A 300 -10.29 -5.31 -17.82
CA GLY A 300 -10.64 -4.20 -18.71
C GLY A 300 -11.50 -3.11 -18.08
N VAL A 301 -11.81 -3.21 -16.78
CA VAL A 301 -12.57 -2.19 -16.04
C VAL A 301 -11.63 -1.34 -15.18
N ASP A 302 -11.83 -0.03 -15.23
CA ASP A 302 -11.17 0.92 -14.34
C ASP A 302 -11.75 0.81 -12.92
N PRO A 303 -10.93 0.48 -11.90
CA PRO A 303 -11.38 0.40 -10.51
C PRO A 303 -11.82 1.75 -9.93
N ASP A 304 -11.47 2.89 -10.57
CA ASP A 304 -11.73 4.28 -10.16
C ASP A 304 -11.05 4.74 -8.86
N GLU A 305 -10.73 3.82 -7.96
CA GLU A 305 -10.08 4.06 -6.67
C GLU A 305 -8.84 3.17 -6.52
N ASP A 306 -7.95 3.53 -5.57
CA ASP A 306 -6.71 2.82 -5.26
C ASP A 306 -6.91 1.59 -4.36
N HIS A 307 -8.17 1.19 -4.18
CA HIS A 307 -8.62 -0.03 -3.56
C HIS A 307 -9.82 -0.59 -4.31
N ALA A 308 -10.03 -1.89 -4.25
CA ALA A 308 -11.19 -2.50 -4.86
C ALA A 308 -11.66 -3.73 -4.09
N THR A 309 -12.97 -3.98 -4.17
CA THR A 309 -13.58 -5.21 -3.68
C THR A 309 -13.96 -6.08 -4.87
N ILE A 310 -13.57 -7.35 -4.83
CA ILE A 310 -13.71 -8.30 -5.94
C ILE A 310 -14.25 -9.65 -5.45
N PHE A 311 -14.84 -10.42 -6.36
CA PHE A 311 -15.21 -11.81 -6.08
C PHE A 311 -13.99 -12.74 -6.13
N PRO A 312 -13.98 -13.89 -5.46
CA PRO A 312 -13.05 -14.97 -5.77
C PRO A 312 -13.12 -15.32 -7.27
N GLY A 313 -11.97 -15.39 -7.95
CA GLY A 313 -11.92 -15.61 -9.40
C GLY A 313 -10.55 -15.33 -10.03
N ALA A 314 -10.53 -15.20 -11.36
CA ALA A 314 -9.32 -14.84 -12.11
C ALA A 314 -9.41 -13.43 -12.70
N TYR A 315 -8.28 -12.72 -12.66
CA TYR A 315 -8.22 -11.31 -12.97
C TYR A 315 -7.03 -10.99 -13.86
N ARG A 316 -7.30 -10.39 -15.02
CA ARG A 316 -6.30 -9.78 -15.88
C ARG A 316 -6.02 -8.36 -15.40
N LEU A 317 -4.75 -8.05 -15.15
CA LEU A 317 -4.28 -6.72 -14.79
C LEU A 317 -3.51 -6.10 -15.96
N GLU A 318 -3.90 -4.90 -16.39
CA GLU A 318 -3.24 -4.20 -17.50
C GLU A 318 -2.98 -2.74 -17.13
N LEU A 319 -1.78 -2.23 -17.47
CA LEU A 319 -1.43 -0.83 -17.27
C LEU A 319 -1.73 -0.02 -18.53
N GLY A 320 -2.23 1.20 -18.36
CA GLY A 320 -2.55 2.12 -19.46
C GLY A 320 -1.35 2.91 -20.00
N GLU A 321 -0.24 2.90 -19.27
CA GLU A 321 0.99 3.62 -19.62
C GLU A 321 2.00 2.71 -20.34
N ASP A 322 2.31 3.01 -21.61
CA ASP A 322 3.23 2.23 -22.46
C ASP A 322 4.66 2.12 -21.89
N ALA A 323 5.05 3.04 -21.01
CA ALA A 323 6.34 3.03 -20.34
C ALA A 323 6.44 1.93 -19.27
N PHE A 324 5.32 1.40 -18.80
CA PHE A 324 5.25 0.48 -17.69
C PHE A 324 4.70 -0.89 -18.09
N ARG A 325 5.07 -1.88 -17.29
CA ARG A 325 4.56 -3.25 -17.31
C ARG A 325 4.49 -3.75 -15.88
N LEU A 326 3.77 -4.85 -15.65
CA LEU A 326 3.89 -5.58 -14.40
C LEU A 326 5.30 -6.18 -14.28
N ASP A 327 5.82 -6.27 -13.07
CA ASP A 327 7.05 -7.00 -12.74
C ASP A 327 6.85 -8.51 -12.66
N SER A 328 5.90 -9.02 -13.45
CA SER A 328 5.52 -10.41 -13.62
C SER A 328 5.52 -10.74 -15.11
N ASP A 329 5.82 -12.01 -15.43
CA ASP A 329 5.63 -12.54 -16.79
C ASP A 329 4.15 -12.85 -17.08
N ASP A 330 3.36 -13.05 -16.03
CA ASP A 330 1.92 -13.28 -16.08
C ASP A 330 1.14 -11.98 -15.91
N ASP A 331 0.05 -11.86 -16.66
CA ASP A 331 -0.92 -10.76 -16.56
C ASP A 331 -2.28 -11.22 -16.03
N VAL A 332 -2.47 -12.52 -15.78
CA VAL A 332 -3.68 -13.11 -15.20
C VAL A 332 -3.35 -13.75 -13.86
N PHE A 333 -4.12 -13.39 -12.83
CA PHE A 333 -3.93 -13.85 -11.46
C PHE A 333 -5.20 -14.50 -10.93
N VAL A 334 -5.07 -15.68 -10.32
CA VAL A 334 -6.16 -16.30 -9.56
C VAL A 334 -6.14 -15.73 -8.15
N LEU A 335 -7.22 -15.03 -7.78
CA LEU A 335 -7.42 -14.45 -6.47
C LEU A 335 -8.63 -15.16 -5.86
N ALA A 336 -8.45 -16.05 -4.91
CA ALA A 336 -9.57 -16.77 -4.29
C ALA A 336 -9.41 -17.00 -2.78
N SER A 337 -8.24 -16.67 -2.23
CA SER A 337 -7.85 -16.82 -0.84
C SER A 337 -6.97 -15.65 -0.37
N ASP A 338 -6.81 -15.50 0.95
CA ASP A 338 -5.95 -14.46 1.53
C ASP A 338 -4.47 -14.63 1.13
N ASP A 339 -4.01 -15.86 0.92
CA ASP A 339 -2.64 -16.14 0.47
C ASP A 339 -2.40 -15.60 -0.95
N ASP A 340 -3.41 -15.64 -1.83
CA ASP A 340 -3.31 -15.09 -3.18
C ASP A 340 -3.19 -13.54 -3.14
N LEU A 341 -3.85 -12.89 -2.18
CA LEU A 341 -3.76 -11.43 -1.98
C LEU A 341 -2.38 -11.01 -1.48
N MET A 342 -1.70 -11.85 -0.70
CA MET A 342 -0.32 -11.59 -0.25
C MET A 342 0.63 -11.46 -1.44
N THR A 343 0.47 -12.29 -2.46
CA THR A 343 1.26 -12.19 -3.70
C THR A 343 0.93 -10.92 -4.49
N MET A 344 -0.32 -10.44 -4.46
CA MET A 344 -0.70 -9.17 -5.08
C MET A 344 -0.05 -7.94 -4.45
N TYR A 345 0.25 -7.96 -3.15
CA TYR A 345 0.98 -6.86 -2.50
C TYR A 345 2.44 -6.76 -2.95
N GLU A 346 3.02 -7.86 -3.46
CA GLU A 346 4.40 -7.88 -3.95
C GLU A 346 4.50 -7.44 -5.42
N LEU A 347 3.40 -7.45 -6.16
CA LEU A 347 3.36 -7.04 -7.57
C LEU A 347 3.60 -5.53 -7.70
N ARG A 348 4.51 -5.13 -8.59
CA ARG A 348 4.89 -3.73 -8.80
C ARG A 348 4.90 -3.37 -10.28
N PRO A 349 4.71 -2.09 -10.62
CA PRO A 349 5.01 -1.59 -11.95
C PRO A 349 6.53 -1.48 -12.14
N ALA A 350 7.01 -2.00 -13.26
CA ALA A 350 8.38 -1.87 -13.73
C ALA A 350 8.41 -1.16 -15.09
N LEU A 351 9.50 -0.47 -15.38
CA LEU A 351 9.71 0.07 -16.72
C LEU A 351 9.83 -1.05 -17.76
N THR A 352 9.34 -0.78 -18.96
CA THR A 352 9.66 -1.57 -20.15
C THR A 352 11.16 -1.43 -20.50
N GLU A 353 11.66 -2.29 -21.40
CA GLU A 353 13.06 -2.22 -21.84
C GLU A 353 13.36 -0.87 -22.52
N ASP A 354 12.49 -0.43 -23.42
CA ASP A 354 12.60 0.85 -24.13
C ASP A 354 12.54 2.05 -23.15
N ALA A 355 11.66 2.01 -22.15
CA ALA A 355 11.58 3.06 -21.12
C ALA A 355 12.81 3.05 -20.19
N THR A 356 13.36 1.88 -19.89
CA THR A 356 14.61 1.74 -19.12
C THR A 356 15.80 2.34 -19.86
N GLU A 357 15.89 2.14 -21.18
CA GLU A 357 16.91 2.81 -22.00
C GLU A 357 16.73 4.33 -22.01
N THR A 358 15.48 4.79 -22.08
CA THR A 358 15.13 6.22 -21.99
C THR A 358 15.57 6.82 -20.66
N PHE A 359 15.26 6.16 -19.53
CA PHE A 359 15.71 6.56 -18.20
C PHE A 359 17.24 6.71 -18.14
N ARG A 360 17.97 5.67 -18.55
CA ARG A 360 19.44 5.68 -18.57
C ARG A 360 20.01 6.81 -19.42
N SER A 361 19.40 7.07 -20.57
CA SER A 361 19.81 8.16 -21.47
C SER A 361 19.59 9.53 -20.84
N LEU A 362 18.42 9.76 -20.23
CA LEU A 362 18.09 11.02 -19.54
C LEU A 362 19.05 11.29 -18.38
N VAL A 363 19.26 10.29 -17.51
CA VAL A 363 20.18 10.40 -16.36
C VAL A 363 21.60 10.69 -16.83
N ARG A 364 22.09 9.97 -17.85
CA ARG A 364 23.43 10.22 -18.41
C ARG A 364 23.56 11.65 -18.95
N ALA A 365 22.61 12.10 -19.76
CA ALA A 365 22.67 13.43 -20.36
C ALA A 365 22.67 14.52 -19.29
N SER A 366 21.77 14.45 -18.31
CA SER A 366 21.70 15.40 -17.20
C SER A 366 22.97 15.39 -16.34
N LEU A 367 23.51 14.20 -16.05
CA LEU A 367 24.76 14.07 -15.29
C LEU A 367 25.94 14.67 -16.05
N GLU A 368 26.08 14.43 -17.35
CA GLU A 368 27.17 14.99 -18.16
C GLU A 368 27.14 16.53 -18.18
N GLU A 369 25.95 17.14 -18.26
CA GLU A 369 25.78 18.58 -18.10
C GLU A 369 26.22 19.07 -16.72
N CYS A 370 25.86 18.33 -15.67
CA CYS A 370 26.25 18.65 -14.29
C CYS A 370 27.77 18.55 -14.08
N LEU A 371 28.41 17.49 -14.59
CA LEU A 371 29.85 17.26 -14.45
C LEU A 371 30.69 18.31 -15.19
N ALA A 372 30.13 18.93 -16.24
CA ALA A 372 30.78 20.02 -16.96
C ALA A 372 30.83 21.34 -16.15
N MET A 373 30.07 21.45 -15.06
CA MET A 373 30.08 22.63 -14.20
C MET A 373 31.34 22.68 -13.32
N THR A 374 31.99 23.84 -13.27
CA THR A 374 33.17 24.07 -12.42
C THR A 374 32.84 24.68 -11.07
N ALA A 375 31.57 25.03 -10.83
CA ALA A 375 31.09 25.54 -9.55
C ALA A 375 31.31 24.50 -8.43
N LEU A 376 31.54 25.00 -7.20
CA LEU A 376 31.73 24.14 -6.04
C LEU A 376 30.44 23.47 -5.56
N THR A 377 29.28 23.99 -5.99
CA THR A 377 27.97 23.37 -5.77
C THR A 377 27.29 23.13 -7.11
N THR A 378 26.47 22.08 -7.22
CA THR A 378 25.78 21.76 -8.47
C THR A 378 24.34 21.30 -8.26
N PRO A 379 23.48 21.39 -9.30
CA PRO A 379 22.12 20.87 -9.21
C PRO A 379 22.05 19.37 -8.90
N CYS A 380 23.03 18.58 -9.35
CA CYS A 380 23.09 17.14 -9.07
C CYS A 380 23.77 16.81 -7.72
N GLY A 381 24.03 17.79 -6.86
CA GLY A 381 24.80 17.61 -5.62
C GLY A 381 26.30 17.76 -5.87
N LEU A 382 27.10 16.79 -5.43
CA LEU A 382 28.57 16.83 -5.56
C LEU A 382 29.16 18.15 -5.01
N ASP A 383 28.58 18.62 -3.91
CA ASP A 383 28.93 19.88 -3.28
C ASP A 383 30.26 19.74 -2.53
N VAL A 384 31.21 20.62 -2.85
CA VAL A 384 32.59 20.63 -2.34
C VAL A 384 33.00 22.02 -1.89
N SER A 385 32.03 22.81 -1.40
CA SER A 385 32.25 24.20 -0.97
C SER A 385 32.71 24.35 0.47
N GLU A 386 32.60 23.30 1.28
CA GLU A 386 32.96 23.33 2.70
C GLU A 386 34.48 23.29 2.92
N GLU A 387 34.94 23.89 4.03
CA GLU A 387 36.34 23.79 4.45
C GLU A 387 36.72 22.32 4.70
N LEU A 388 37.86 21.90 4.16
CA LEU A 388 38.36 20.54 4.31
C LEU A 388 38.89 20.30 5.73
N SER A 389 38.97 19.03 6.14
CA SER A 389 39.38 18.64 7.50
C SER A 389 40.83 19.01 7.86
N ASP A 390 41.66 19.33 6.87
CA ASP A 390 43.03 19.83 7.04
C ASP A 390 43.12 21.37 7.10
N GLY A 391 41.97 22.06 7.06
CA GLY A 391 41.84 23.51 7.08
C GLY A 391 41.97 24.17 5.69
N SER A 392 42.04 23.37 4.62
CA SER A 392 42.08 23.92 3.26
C SER A 392 40.71 24.44 2.84
N VAL A 393 40.66 25.63 2.24
CA VAL A 393 39.42 26.27 1.78
C VAL A 393 39.28 26.09 0.26
N PRO A 394 38.24 25.39 -0.25
CA PRO A 394 38.00 25.22 -1.67
C PRO A 394 37.84 26.56 -2.40
N VAL A 395 38.33 26.62 -3.63
CA VAL A 395 38.32 27.87 -4.38
C VAL A 395 37.20 27.87 -5.42
N PRO A 396 36.38 28.93 -5.48
CA PRO A 396 35.28 29.01 -6.43
C PRO A 396 35.69 28.71 -7.88
N ASP A 397 34.78 28.07 -8.60
CA ASP A 397 34.88 27.75 -10.03
C ASP A 397 36.08 26.88 -10.43
N THR A 398 36.63 26.11 -9.48
CA THR A 398 37.77 25.21 -9.73
C THR A 398 37.45 23.73 -9.58
N ALA A 399 36.19 23.33 -9.45
CA ALA A 399 35.85 21.92 -9.45
C ALA A 399 36.03 21.32 -10.85
N GLN A 400 36.62 20.12 -10.93
CA GLN A 400 36.57 19.26 -12.11
C GLN A 400 36.02 17.92 -11.69
N ARG A 401 34.96 17.49 -12.35
CA ARG A 401 34.27 16.23 -12.07
C ARG A 401 34.40 15.33 -13.28
N THR A 402 34.78 14.09 -13.05
CA THR A 402 34.99 13.09 -14.10
C THR A 402 34.20 11.84 -13.78
N LEU A 403 33.35 11.42 -14.72
CA LEU A 403 32.71 10.11 -14.69
C LEU A 403 33.79 9.03 -14.78
N THR A 404 33.93 8.22 -13.72
CA THR A 404 34.91 7.14 -13.69
C THR A 404 34.48 6.00 -14.63
N ALA A 405 35.41 5.11 -14.99
CA ALA A 405 35.07 3.92 -15.77
C ALA A 405 34.08 3.00 -15.03
N GLU A 406 34.16 2.95 -13.70
CA GLU A 406 33.21 2.24 -12.82
C GLU A 406 31.83 2.91 -12.89
N GLY A 407 31.75 4.23 -12.69
CA GLY A 407 30.50 4.98 -12.80
C GLY A 407 29.87 4.88 -14.20
N ASP A 408 30.66 4.90 -15.26
CA ASP A 408 30.17 4.72 -16.64
C ASP A 408 29.62 3.32 -16.87
N ALA A 409 30.21 2.29 -16.25
CA ALA A 409 29.67 0.93 -16.28
C ALA A 409 28.33 0.85 -15.53
N THR A 410 28.24 1.43 -14.32
CA THR A 410 26.99 1.50 -13.57
C THR A 410 25.89 2.23 -14.35
N LEU A 411 26.20 3.38 -14.98
CA LEU A 411 25.24 4.14 -15.80
C LEU A 411 24.62 3.30 -16.93
N LYS A 412 25.40 2.39 -17.52
CA LYS A 412 24.92 1.52 -18.61
C LYS A 412 23.96 0.44 -18.13
N THR A 413 24.04 0.08 -16.85
CA THR A 413 23.25 -1.00 -16.25
C THR A 413 22.34 -0.50 -15.14
N LEU A 414 22.08 0.81 -15.02
CA LEU A 414 21.22 1.37 -13.97
C LEU A 414 19.91 0.61 -13.89
N GLU A 415 19.54 0.23 -12.67
CA GLU A 415 18.30 -0.43 -12.37
C GLU A 415 17.28 0.62 -11.90
N PRO A 416 16.28 0.96 -12.74
CA PRO A 416 15.20 1.85 -12.35
C PRO A 416 14.23 1.16 -11.40
N THR A 417 13.72 1.93 -10.45
CA THR A 417 12.73 1.51 -9.45
C THR A 417 11.65 2.58 -9.36
N SER A 418 10.40 2.18 -9.53
CA SER A 418 9.22 3.02 -9.36
C SER A 418 9.04 3.40 -7.88
N SER A 419 8.66 4.64 -7.61
CA SER A 419 8.32 5.10 -6.25
C SER A 419 7.11 4.33 -5.71
N TYR A 420 7.03 4.22 -4.38
CA TYR A 420 5.90 3.59 -3.71
C TYR A 420 4.66 4.48 -3.74
N ASP A 421 4.81 5.77 -3.42
CA ASP A 421 3.71 6.71 -3.29
C ASP A 421 3.31 7.38 -4.62
N THR A 422 4.19 7.32 -5.63
CA THR A 422 3.94 7.92 -6.95
C THR A 422 4.53 7.00 -8.02
N PRO A 423 3.84 5.93 -8.42
CA PRO A 423 4.42 4.87 -9.26
C PRO A 423 5.01 5.35 -10.61
N SER A 424 4.51 6.45 -11.18
CA SER A 424 5.07 7.05 -12.39
C SER A 424 6.46 7.68 -12.19
N LEU A 425 6.81 8.04 -10.95
CA LEU A 425 8.08 8.64 -10.58
C LEU A 425 9.13 7.55 -10.36
N VAL A 426 10.10 7.48 -11.26
CA VAL A 426 11.13 6.44 -11.30
C VAL A 426 12.49 7.00 -10.88
N SER A 427 13.21 6.21 -10.11
CA SER A 427 14.54 6.55 -9.59
C SER A 427 15.46 5.33 -9.60
N THR A 428 16.70 5.46 -9.12
CA THR A 428 17.62 4.34 -8.89
C THR A 428 18.30 4.43 -7.52
N HIS A 429 18.73 3.29 -7.00
CA HIS A 429 19.56 3.18 -5.79
C HIS A 429 21.04 2.95 -6.11
N ASP A 430 21.38 2.79 -7.39
CA ASP A 430 22.74 2.50 -7.83
C ASP A 430 23.68 3.67 -7.58
N PHE A 431 24.89 3.35 -7.12
CA PHE A 431 25.91 4.35 -6.85
C PHE A 431 26.77 4.61 -8.10
N ILE A 432 26.64 5.80 -8.67
CA ILE A 432 27.45 6.24 -9.82
C ILE A 432 28.71 6.93 -9.30
N ARG A 433 29.87 6.29 -9.52
CA ARG A 433 31.15 6.81 -9.02
C ARG A 433 31.69 7.96 -9.87
N ILE A 434 31.83 9.13 -9.23
CA ILE A 434 32.43 10.34 -9.78
C ILE A 434 33.74 10.64 -9.06
N ALA A 435 34.78 11.00 -9.82
CA ALA A 435 36.01 11.55 -9.28
C ALA A 435 35.96 13.08 -9.34
N THR A 436 36.29 13.75 -8.23
CA THR A 436 36.25 15.21 -8.14
C THR A 436 37.63 15.75 -7.74
N SER A 437 38.17 16.68 -8.51
CA SER A 437 39.33 17.48 -8.12
C SER A 437 38.95 18.93 -7.94
N ILE A 438 39.64 19.62 -7.03
CA ILE A 438 39.48 21.06 -6.79
C ILE A 438 40.85 21.72 -6.64
N GLU A 439 40.85 23.05 -6.68
CA GLU A 439 41.92 23.83 -6.07
C GLU A 439 41.46 24.36 -4.71
N ALA A 440 42.36 24.36 -3.72
CA ALA A 440 42.09 24.86 -2.38
C ALA A 440 43.24 25.75 -1.87
N ASP A 441 42.93 26.68 -0.97
CA ASP A 441 43.92 27.50 -0.27
C ASP A 441 44.20 26.93 1.12
N LEU A 442 45.48 26.70 1.43
CA LEU A 442 45.93 26.33 2.76
C LEU A 442 47.02 27.30 3.20
N ASN A 443 46.70 28.15 4.17
CA ASN A 443 47.63 29.16 4.70
C ASN A 443 48.23 30.10 3.62
N GLY A 444 47.46 30.43 2.57
CA GLY A 444 47.91 31.27 1.45
C GLY A 444 48.71 30.53 0.38
N GLU A 445 48.82 29.20 0.46
CA GLU A 445 49.36 28.35 -0.60
C GLU A 445 48.25 27.67 -1.38
N ARG A 446 48.36 27.70 -2.71
CA ARG A 446 47.41 27.07 -3.63
C ARG A 446 47.75 25.60 -3.82
N LEU A 447 46.85 24.72 -3.43
CA LEU A 447 46.96 23.27 -3.62
C LEU A 447 45.92 22.80 -4.64
N SER A 448 46.23 21.73 -5.37
CA SER A 448 45.30 21.06 -6.27
C SER A 448 45.40 19.56 -6.07
N GLY A 449 44.25 18.89 -6.05
CA GLY A 449 44.20 17.46 -5.82
C GLY A 449 42.81 16.88 -6.02
N GLU A 450 42.77 15.56 -6.16
CA GLU A 450 41.55 14.78 -6.13
C GLU A 450 41.09 14.62 -4.68
N LEU A 451 39.79 14.82 -4.45
CA LEU A 451 39.17 14.63 -3.16
C LEU A 451 38.88 13.14 -2.93
N LEU A 452 39.16 12.65 -1.73
CA LEU A 452 38.71 11.32 -1.30
C LEU A 452 37.18 11.24 -1.24
N PHE A 453 36.52 12.37 -0.93
CA PHE A 453 35.07 12.52 -0.88
C PHE A 453 34.69 13.76 -1.70
N GLY A 454 34.16 13.55 -2.90
CA GLY A 454 33.86 14.60 -3.89
C GLY A 454 32.47 15.21 -3.78
N GLY A 455 31.86 15.14 -2.59
CA GLY A 455 30.43 15.37 -2.36
C GLY A 455 29.57 14.17 -2.80
N ASP A 456 28.33 14.12 -2.30
CA ASP A 456 27.37 13.07 -2.64
C ASP A 456 26.60 13.44 -3.90
N LEU A 457 26.54 12.50 -4.85
CA LEU A 457 25.63 12.61 -5.99
C LEU A 457 24.20 12.43 -5.47
N ARG A 458 23.34 13.39 -5.77
CA ARG A 458 21.91 13.28 -5.48
C ARG A 458 21.28 12.13 -6.26
N ARG A 459 20.09 11.73 -5.85
CA ARG A 459 19.37 10.66 -6.53
C ARG A 459 18.61 11.24 -7.74
N PRO A 460 18.71 10.63 -8.93
CA PRO A 460 17.96 11.09 -10.09
C PRO A 460 16.54 10.54 -10.05
N TYR A 461 15.56 11.41 -10.29
CA TYR A 461 14.16 11.10 -10.44
C TYR A 461 13.69 11.51 -11.84
N VAL A 462 12.85 10.68 -12.45
CA VAL A 462 12.23 10.93 -13.75
C VAL A 462 10.77 10.51 -13.66
N ASP A 463 9.85 11.44 -13.92
CA ASP A 463 8.42 11.14 -13.98
C ASP A 463 8.04 10.71 -15.40
N PHE A 464 7.60 9.47 -15.57
CA PHE A 464 7.18 8.93 -16.86
C PHE A 464 5.73 9.25 -17.21
N ALA A 465 4.96 9.88 -16.31
CA ALA A 465 3.65 10.45 -16.64
C ALA A 465 3.78 11.78 -17.42
N ASP A 466 4.95 12.42 -17.41
CA ASP A 466 5.21 13.64 -18.17
C ASP A 466 5.36 13.35 -19.67
N GLU A 467 4.74 14.17 -20.53
CA GLU A 467 4.90 14.07 -21.99
C GLU A 467 6.37 14.20 -22.45
N GLN A 468 7.19 14.89 -21.64
CA GLN A 468 8.62 15.10 -21.88
C GLN A 468 9.38 14.87 -20.56
N PRO A 469 9.70 13.61 -20.22
CA PRO A 469 10.35 13.28 -18.96
C PRO A 469 11.72 13.97 -18.85
N VAL A 470 11.97 14.60 -17.70
CA VAL A 470 13.24 15.26 -17.36
C VAL A 470 13.79 14.72 -16.06
N VAL A 471 15.11 14.84 -15.87
CA VAL A 471 15.76 14.42 -14.63
C VAL A 471 15.70 15.54 -13.60
N VAL A 472 15.22 15.21 -12.41
CA VAL A 472 15.33 16.01 -11.20
C VAL A 472 16.29 15.32 -10.23
N TRP A 473 17.18 16.08 -9.60
CA TRP A 473 18.18 15.54 -8.67
C TRP A 473 17.86 15.96 -7.24
N GLU A 474 17.56 14.98 -6.37
CA GLU A 474 17.18 15.22 -4.96
C GLU A 474 18.05 14.47 -3.95
#